data_AF-A0A398BB09-F1
#
_entry.id   AF-A0A398BB09-F1
#
_cell.length_a   1.000
_cell.length_b   1.000
_cell.length_c   1.000
_cell.angle_alpha   90.00
_cell.angle_beta   90.00
_cell.angle_gamma   90.00
#
_symmetry.space_group_name_H-M   'P 1'
#
loop_
_entity.id
_entity.type
_entity.pdbx_description
1 polymer ?
#
loop_
_entity_poly.entity_id
_entity_poly.type
_entity_poly.pdbx_seq_one_letter_code
_entity_poly.pdbx_strand_id
1 'polypeptide(L)'
;MNESSGESNENKSEQKELSKKEKQKIILQFVNEKTKKVSDYEEAAFKSLSSVSGENFTNDQTLHTELVNNTLPAYKKALEEAKGITPGLSELEKPTKQMVKATEIFYEALQLEKKALEKQDSGLIEQSNVKMTEYQKLIEEYHSQMQKIAKEYNVEYTPNRS
;
A
#
# COMPACT_ATOMS: atom_id res chain seq x y z
N MET A 1 -32.98 46.71 -39.08
CA MET A 1 -32.95 47.26 -37.72
C MET A 1 -33.69 46.27 -36.84
N ASN A 2 -32.98 45.30 -36.27
CA ASN A 2 -32.35 45.27 -34.93
C ASN A 2 -33.17 44.28 -34.09
N GLU A 3 -32.71 43.04 -33.90
CA GLU A 3 -31.78 42.55 -32.86
C GLU A 3 -32.43 42.36 -31.49
N SER A 4 -32.26 41.13 -30.96
CA SER A 4 -32.17 40.68 -29.56
C SER A 4 -32.88 39.32 -29.47
N SER A 5 -32.22 38.15 -29.51
CA SER A 5 -31.12 37.63 -28.66
C SER A 5 -31.52 37.54 -27.19
N GLY A 6 -31.31 36.36 -26.60
CA GLY A 6 -31.52 36.05 -25.17
C GLY A 6 -31.78 34.56 -24.99
N GLU A 7 -30.82 33.70 -25.35
CA GLU A 7 -29.81 33.13 -24.44
C GLU A 7 -30.26 31.79 -23.85
N SER A 8 -29.89 30.74 -24.57
CA SER A 8 -29.66 29.40 -24.02
C SER A 8 -28.32 29.44 -23.29
N ASN A 9 -28.30 29.21 -21.99
CA ASN A 9 -27.08 28.87 -21.25
C ASN A 9 -27.40 27.75 -20.26
N GLU A 10 -27.55 26.53 -20.80
CA GLU A 10 -27.39 25.32 -20.00
C GLU A 10 -25.92 25.15 -19.67
N ASN A 11 -25.55 25.60 -18.47
CA ASN A 11 -24.26 25.38 -17.86
C ASN A 11 -24.19 23.91 -17.40
N LYS A 12 -23.94 22.99 -18.33
CA LYS A 12 -23.57 21.60 -18.02
C LYS A 12 -22.05 21.59 -17.86
N SER A 13 -21.60 21.46 -16.62
CA SER A 13 -20.19 21.25 -16.30
C SER A 13 -19.71 19.95 -16.97
N GLU A 14 -19.06 20.08 -18.13
CA GLU A 14 -18.33 18.99 -18.77
C GLU A 14 -17.11 18.66 -17.90
N GLN A 15 -17.24 17.67 -17.01
CA GLN A 15 -16.07 16.95 -16.54
C GLN A 15 -15.47 16.24 -17.74
N LYS A 16 -14.39 16.81 -18.29
CA LYS A 16 -13.66 16.24 -19.42
C LYS A 16 -13.20 14.82 -19.07
N GLU A 17 -13.83 13.82 -19.69
CA GLU A 17 -13.48 12.43 -19.50
C GLU A 17 -12.04 12.20 -20.01
N LEU A 18 -11.18 11.63 -19.16
CA LEU A 18 -9.79 11.37 -19.52
C LEU A 18 -9.71 10.36 -20.66
N SER A 19 -8.84 10.62 -21.64
CA SER A 19 -8.58 9.67 -22.72
C SER A 19 -7.90 8.40 -22.19
N LYS A 20 -8.03 7.29 -22.92
CA LYS A 20 -7.37 6.02 -22.58
C LYS A 20 -5.86 6.17 -22.38
N LYS A 21 -5.20 7.02 -23.19
CA LYS A 21 -3.76 7.28 -23.11
C LYS A 21 -3.38 8.05 -21.84
N GLU A 22 -4.22 8.99 -21.41
CA GLU A 22 -4.01 9.71 -20.15
C GLU A 22 -4.19 8.78 -18.94
N LYS A 23 -5.24 7.94 -18.95
CA LYS A 23 -5.46 6.92 -17.90
C LYS A 23 -4.30 5.93 -17.81
N GLN A 24 -3.79 5.43 -18.94
CA GLN A 24 -2.60 4.57 -18.99
C GLN A 24 -1.38 5.23 -18.33
N LYS A 25 -1.14 6.51 -18.64
CA LYS A 25 -0.04 7.27 -18.04
C LYS A 25 -0.20 7.38 -16.52
N ILE A 26 -1.41 7.66 -16.03
CA ILE A 26 -1.69 7.77 -14.60
C ILE A 26 -1.45 6.42 -13.89
N ILE A 27 -1.88 5.32 -14.49
CA ILE A 27 -1.66 3.96 -13.94
C ILE A 27 -0.16 3.63 -13.90
N LEU A 28 0.59 3.93 -14.96
CA LEU A 28 2.04 3.73 -14.99
C LEU A 28 2.75 4.56 -13.93
N GLN A 29 2.38 5.83 -13.76
CA GLN A 29 2.94 6.68 -12.70
C GLN A 29 2.58 6.17 -11.30
N PHE A 30 1.38 5.64 -11.12
CA PHE A 30 0.97 5.04 -9.86
C PHE A 30 1.86 3.84 -9.50
N VAL A 31 2.04 2.91 -10.42
CA VAL A 31 2.84 1.69 -10.21
C VAL A 31 4.33 2.01 -10.08
N ASN A 32 4.88 2.83 -10.97
CA ASN A 32 6.34 2.99 -11.07
C ASN A 32 6.91 4.09 -10.17
N GLU A 33 6.09 5.09 -9.80
CA GLU A 33 6.57 6.26 -9.05
C GLU A 33 5.92 6.33 -7.67
N LYS A 34 4.58 6.34 -7.60
CA LYS A 34 3.86 6.60 -6.34
C LYS A 34 4.01 5.46 -5.34
N THR A 35 3.93 4.21 -5.79
CA THR A 35 4.05 3.04 -4.90
C THR A 35 5.49 2.63 -4.64
N LYS A 36 6.45 3.10 -5.46
CA LYS A 36 7.86 2.69 -5.35
C LYS A 36 8.44 2.94 -3.95
N LYS A 37 8.23 4.13 -3.38
CA LYS A 37 8.76 4.45 -2.05
C LYS A 37 8.18 3.56 -0.95
N VAL A 38 6.90 3.20 -1.05
CA VAL A 38 6.27 2.26 -0.13
C VAL A 38 7.00 0.92 -0.20
N SER A 39 7.18 0.38 -1.41
CA SER A 39 7.88 -0.89 -1.62
C SER A 39 9.34 -0.85 -1.16
N ASP A 40 10.07 0.23 -1.41
CA ASP A 40 11.46 0.37 -0.95
C ASP A 40 11.57 0.27 0.59
N TYR A 41 10.63 0.88 1.31
CA TYR A 41 10.59 0.82 2.78
C TYR A 41 10.06 -0.52 3.32
N GLU A 42 9.09 -1.13 2.64
CA GLU A 42 8.62 -2.48 2.97
C GLU A 42 9.73 -3.52 2.80
N GLU A 43 10.47 -3.48 1.68
CA GLU A 43 11.60 -4.37 1.43
C GLU A 43 12.68 -4.21 2.51
N ALA A 44 13.02 -2.96 2.88
CA ALA A 44 13.97 -2.71 3.96
C ALA A 44 13.50 -3.31 5.30
N ALA A 45 12.21 -3.18 5.62
CA ALA A 45 11.64 -3.74 6.84
C ALA A 45 11.58 -5.27 6.80
N PHE A 46 11.19 -5.89 5.68
CA PHE A 46 11.15 -7.35 5.53
C PHE A 46 12.56 -7.97 5.58
N LYS A 47 13.54 -7.32 4.96
CA LYS A 47 14.94 -7.74 5.04
C LYS A 47 15.47 -7.65 6.47
N SER A 48 15.15 -6.56 7.18
CA SER A 48 15.47 -6.38 8.59
C SER A 48 14.85 -7.50 9.44
N LEU A 49 13.55 -7.72 9.33
CA LEU A 49 12.83 -8.75 10.09
C LEU A 49 13.34 -10.16 9.80
N SER A 50 13.52 -10.52 8.53
CA SER A 50 13.99 -11.86 8.13
C SER A 50 15.43 -12.15 8.57
N SER A 51 16.24 -11.13 8.84
CA SER A 51 17.62 -11.30 9.34
C SER A 51 17.71 -11.84 10.78
N VAL A 52 16.61 -11.76 11.54
CA VAL A 52 16.55 -12.14 12.97
C VAL A 52 15.35 -13.02 13.33
N SER A 53 14.59 -13.48 12.34
CA SER A 53 13.39 -14.30 12.51
C SER A 53 13.47 -15.58 11.68
N GLY A 54 12.52 -16.50 11.90
CA GLY A 54 12.48 -17.80 11.21
C GLY A 54 13.76 -18.59 11.46
N GLU A 55 14.42 -19.03 10.39
CA GLU A 55 15.69 -19.77 10.46
C GLU A 55 16.84 -18.95 11.07
N ASN A 56 16.76 -17.61 11.03
CA ASN A 56 17.77 -16.72 11.59
C ASN A 56 17.47 -16.31 13.04
N PHE A 57 16.41 -16.85 13.65
CA PHE A 57 16.08 -16.55 15.03
C PHE A 57 17.14 -17.10 15.99
N THR A 58 17.58 -16.26 16.93
CA THR A 58 18.57 -16.64 17.94
C THR A 58 18.03 -16.49 19.36
N ASN A 59 17.44 -15.34 19.68
CA ASN A 59 16.80 -15.04 20.96
C ASN A 59 15.92 -13.80 20.85
N ASP A 60 14.99 -13.66 21.80
CA ASP A 60 14.03 -12.56 21.89
C ASP A 60 14.71 -11.18 21.94
N GLN A 61 15.86 -11.06 22.61
CA GLN A 61 16.57 -9.79 22.72
C GLN A 61 17.08 -9.31 21.36
N THR A 62 17.62 -10.22 20.54
CA THR A 62 18.13 -9.92 19.20
C THR A 62 16.97 -9.53 18.28
N LEU A 63 15.88 -10.30 18.31
CA LEU A 63 14.67 -9.99 17.55
C LEU A 63 14.08 -8.64 17.96
N HIS A 64 13.93 -8.37 19.26
CA HIS A 64 13.39 -7.11 19.79
C HIS A 64 14.25 -5.91 19.38
N THR A 65 15.57 -6.04 19.50
CA THR A 65 16.52 -4.97 19.15
C THR A 65 16.39 -4.59 17.68
N GLU A 66 16.41 -5.57 16.78
CA GLU A 66 16.28 -5.33 15.34
C GLU A 66 14.88 -4.80 14.98
N LEU A 67 13.84 -5.35 15.60
CA LEU A 67 12.46 -4.93 15.41
C LEU A 67 12.26 -3.46 15.77
N VAL A 68 12.79 -3.02 16.91
CA VAL A 68 12.64 -1.64 17.40
C VAL A 68 13.52 -0.64 16.64
N ASN A 69 14.76 -1.03 16.34
CA ASN A 69 15.74 -0.09 15.80
C ASN A 69 15.65 0.04 14.26
N ASN A 70 15.25 -1.03 13.56
CA ASN A 70 15.32 -1.10 12.11
C ASN A 70 13.96 -1.40 11.47
N THR A 71 13.32 -2.52 11.82
CA THR A 71 12.09 -2.98 11.16
C THR A 71 10.92 -2.01 11.33
N LEU A 72 10.57 -1.63 12.57
CA LEU A 72 9.45 -0.73 12.84
C LEU A 72 9.66 0.67 12.26
N PRO A 73 10.83 1.32 12.38
CA PRO A 73 11.08 2.61 11.75
C PRO A 73 10.98 2.57 10.22
N ALA A 74 11.49 1.53 9.57
CA ALA A 74 11.36 1.36 8.12
C ALA A 74 9.90 1.17 7.72
N TYR A 75 9.18 0.26 8.37
CA TYR A 75 7.79 -0.02 8.04
C TYR A 75 6.84 1.15 8.35
N LYS A 76 7.15 1.95 9.37
CA LYS A 76 6.41 3.20 9.65
C LYS A 76 6.52 4.19 8.49
N LYS A 77 7.69 4.32 7.85
CA LYS A 77 7.86 5.16 6.66
C LYS A 77 7.06 4.62 5.48
N ALA A 78 7.00 3.29 5.30
CA ALA A 78 6.13 2.68 4.30
C ALA A 78 4.66 3.07 4.51
N LEU A 79 4.18 3.00 5.75
CA LEU A 79 2.81 3.38 6.11
C LEU A 79 2.53 4.87 5.86
N GLU A 80 3.46 5.75 6.21
CA GLU A 80 3.35 7.19 5.98
C GLU A 80 3.30 7.53 4.48
N GLU A 81 4.19 6.93 3.68
CA GLU A 81 4.18 7.08 2.22
C GLU A 81 2.89 6.53 1.62
N ALA A 82 2.43 5.35 2.06
CA ALA A 82 1.19 4.74 1.57
C ALA A 82 -0.01 5.65 1.84
N LYS A 83 -0.12 6.20 3.05
CA LYS A 83 -1.18 7.15 3.43
C LYS A 83 -1.12 8.46 2.63
N GLY A 84 0.04 8.83 2.12
CA GLY A 84 0.23 10.02 1.27
C GLY A 84 -0.14 9.83 -0.20
N ILE A 85 -0.40 8.60 -0.66
CA ILE A 85 -0.66 8.34 -2.08
C ILE A 85 -2.03 8.87 -2.48
N THR A 86 -2.02 9.78 -3.46
CA THR A 86 -3.21 10.19 -4.20
C THR A 86 -3.26 9.44 -5.53
N PRO A 87 -4.26 8.58 -5.80
CA PRO A 87 -4.27 7.72 -6.98
C PRO A 87 -4.35 8.49 -8.30
N GLY A 88 -5.14 9.56 -8.36
CA GLY A 88 -5.34 10.39 -9.57
C GLY A 88 -6.25 9.76 -10.62
N LEU A 89 -6.85 8.61 -10.34
CA LEU A 89 -7.81 7.91 -11.17
C LEU A 89 -8.79 7.15 -10.25
N SER A 90 -10.09 7.20 -10.53
CA SER A 90 -11.11 6.61 -9.64
C SER A 90 -11.00 5.08 -9.57
N GLU A 91 -10.59 4.44 -10.66
CA GLU A 91 -10.30 3.01 -10.74
C GLU A 91 -9.18 2.58 -9.78
N LEU A 92 -8.28 3.50 -9.39
CA LEU A 92 -7.17 3.25 -8.47
C LEU A 92 -7.49 3.56 -7.00
N GLU A 93 -8.66 4.15 -6.69
CA GLU A 93 -9.06 4.48 -5.31
C GLU A 93 -9.17 3.24 -4.42
N LYS A 94 -9.85 2.22 -4.92
CA LYS A 94 -10.04 0.96 -4.18
C LYS A 94 -8.72 0.24 -3.90
N PRO A 95 -7.84 -0.04 -4.89
CA PRO A 95 -6.56 -0.68 -4.62
C PRO A 95 -5.67 0.19 -3.72
N THR A 96 -5.69 1.52 -3.85
CA THR A 96 -4.93 2.40 -2.94
C THR A 96 -5.37 2.24 -1.49
N LYS A 97 -6.70 2.26 -1.24
CA LYS A 97 -7.24 2.06 0.11
C LYS A 97 -6.87 0.69 0.69
N GLN A 98 -6.89 -0.36 -0.13
CA GLN A 98 -6.49 -1.70 0.32
C GLN A 98 -5.01 -1.79 0.64
N MET A 99 -4.13 -1.21 -0.18
CA MET A 99 -2.69 -1.16 0.09
C MET A 99 -2.41 -0.42 1.41
N VAL A 100 -3.05 0.74 1.63
CA VAL A 100 -2.94 1.47 2.91
C VAL A 100 -3.42 0.60 4.06
N LYS A 101 -4.54 -0.11 3.91
CA LYS A 101 -5.09 -0.96 4.97
C LYS A 101 -4.18 -2.16 5.27
N ALA A 102 -3.63 -2.80 4.23
CA ALA A 102 -2.66 -3.88 4.38
C ALA A 102 -1.43 -3.39 5.15
N THR A 103 -0.85 -2.27 4.71
CA THR A 103 0.32 -1.64 5.37
C THR A 103 0.02 -1.32 6.84
N GLU A 104 -1.17 -0.80 7.13
CA GLU A 104 -1.57 -0.52 8.52
C GLU A 104 -1.66 -1.79 9.38
N ILE A 105 -2.27 -2.85 8.86
CA ILE A 105 -2.41 -4.14 9.56
C ILE A 105 -1.05 -4.78 9.84
N PHE A 106 -0.12 -4.75 8.88
CA PHE A 106 1.22 -5.30 9.11
C PHE A 106 1.99 -4.47 10.14
N TYR A 107 1.86 -3.14 10.10
CA TYR A 107 2.46 -2.28 11.13
C TYR A 107 1.86 -2.54 12.53
N GLU A 108 0.57 -2.84 12.63
CA GLU A 108 -0.04 -3.29 13.88
C GLU A 108 0.49 -4.65 14.34
N ALA A 109 0.74 -5.59 13.42
CA ALA A 109 1.35 -6.89 13.72
C ALA A 109 2.74 -6.71 14.34
N LEU A 110 3.62 -5.93 13.70
CA LEU A 110 4.96 -5.62 14.21
C LEU A 110 4.92 -4.99 15.61
N GLN A 111 3.95 -4.13 15.87
CA GLN A 111 3.77 -3.53 17.21
C GLN A 111 3.28 -4.54 18.26
N LEU A 112 2.44 -5.51 17.87
CA LEU A 112 2.02 -6.58 18.76
C LEU A 112 3.19 -7.51 19.08
N GLU A 113 3.99 -7.89 18.08
CA GLU A 113 5.19 -8.69 18.26
C GLU A 113 6.19 -8.01 19.20
N LYS A 114 6.44 -6.71 19.01
CA LYS A 114 7.24 -5.91 19.96
C LYS A 114 6.71 -6.02 21.39
N LYS A 115 5.42 -5.78 21.59
CA LYS A 115 4.79 -5.83 22.93
C LYS A 115 4.84 -7.24 23.52
N ALA A 116 4.73 -8.27 22.69
CA ALA A 116 4.82 -9.65 23.09
C ALA A 116 6.20 -9.97 23.66
N LEU A 117 7.26 -9.54 22.98
CA LEU A 117 8.65 -9.72 23.45
C LEU A 117 8.90 -8.98 24.76
N GLU A 118 8.40 -7.74 24.88
CA GLU A 118 8.54 -6.92 26.09
C GLU A 118 7.80 -7.50 27.30
N LYS A 119 6.65 -8.15 27.07
CA LYS A 119 5.81 -8.70 28.13
C LYS A 119 5.95 -10.21 28.33
N GLN A 120 6.72 -10.86 27.45
CA GLN A 120 6.79 -12.32 27.36
C GLN A 120 5.39 -12.94 27.21
N ASP A 121 4.54 -12.33 26.37
CA ASP A 121 3.13 -12.67 26.20
C ASP A 121 2.89 -13.35 24.84
N SER A 122 2.78 -14.68 24.86
CA SER A 122 2.54 -15.48 23.66
C SER A 122 1.17 -15.20 23.01
N GLY A 123 0.18 -14.73 23.76
CA GLY A 123 -1.12 -14.36 23.21
C GLY A 123 -1.06 -13.13 22.30
N LEU A 124 -0.08 -12.25 22.53
CA LEU A 124 0.19 -11.13 21.61
C LEU A 124 0.91 -11.59 20.33
N ILE A 125 1.74 -12.64 20.40
CA ILE A 125 2.33 -13.28 19.21
C ILE A 125 1.23 -13.87 18.32
N GLU A 126 0.28 -14.60 18.92
CA GLU A 126 -0.84 -15.17 18.16
C GLU A 126 -1.66 -14.10 17.45
N GLN A 127 -1.96 -12.98 18.14
CA GLN A 127 -2.65 -11.85 17.52
C GLN A 127 -1.83 -11.18 16.40
N SER A 128 -0.51 -11.10 16.55
CA SER A 128 0.40 -10.64 15.49
C SER A 128 0.28 -11.54 14.26
N ASN A 129 0.35 -12.86 14.44
CA ASN A 129 0.26 -13.85 13.35
C ASN A 129 -1.09 -13.80 12.60
N VAL A 130 -2.19 -13.58 13.34
CA VAL A 130 -3.51 -13.37 12.72
C VAL A 130 -3.49 -12.14 11.82
N LYS A 131 -2.89 -11.03 12.27
CA LYS A 131 -2.75 -9.81 11.44
C LYS A 131 -1.82 -10.03 10.25
N MET A 132 -0.74 -10.78 10.40
CA MET A 132 0.13 -11.12 9.26
C MET A 132 -0.64 -11.92 8.18
N THR A 133 -1.52 -12.84 8.60
CA THR A 133 -2.39 -13.58 7.67
C THR A 133 -3.40 -12.64 6.99
N GLU A 134 -3.97 -11.70 7.73
CA GLU A 134 -4.88 -10.68 7.17
C GLU A 134 -4.16 -9.77 6.16
N TYR A 135 -2.94 -9.35 6.47
CA TYR A 135 -2.08 -8.60 5.56
C TYR A 135 -1.85 -9.35 4.23
N GLN A 136 -1.48 -10.63 4.30
CA GLN A 136 -1.25 -11.47 3.12
C GLN A 136 -2.49 -11.51 2.21
N LYS A 137 -3.67 -11.71 2.80
CA LYS A 137 -4.92 -11.69 2.04
C LYS A 137 -5.17 -10.35 1.36
N LEU A 138 -4.99 -9.24 2.08
CA LEU A 138 -5.24 -7.90 1.55
C LEU A 138 -4.26 -7.52 0.43
N ILE A 139 -2.99 -7.91 0.54
CA ILE A 139 -2.00 -7.60 -0.49
C ILE A 139 -2.22 -8.47 -1.75
N GLU A 140 -2.67 -9.72 -1.60
CA GLU A 140 -3.11 -10.56 -2.72
C GLU A 140 -4.32 -9.94 -3.45
N GLU A 141 -5.31 -9.46 -2.70
CA GLU A 141 -6.49 -8.78 -3.27
C GLU A 141 -6.11 -7.48 -3.99
N TYR A 142 -5.15 -6.71 -3.45
CA TYR A 142 -4.59 -5.53 -4.08
C TYR A 142 -3.94 -5.88 -5.43
N HIS A 143 -3.04 -6.88 -5.44
CA HIS A 143 -2.36 -7.31 -6.66
C HIS A 143 -3.34 -7.83 -7.71
N SER A 144 -4.36 -8.59 -7.30
CA SER A 144 -5.42 -9.07 -8.20
C SER A 144 -6.19 -7.92 -8.86
N GLN A 145 -6.48 -6.86 -8.11
CA GLN A 145 -7.15 -5.67 -8.64
C GLN A 145 -6.25 -4.87 -9.58
N MET A 146 -4.99 -4.69 -9.22
CA MET A 146 -4.02 -4.02 -10.08
C MET A 146 -3.81 -4.78 -11.39
N GLN A 147 -3.78 -6.11 -11.38
CA GLN A 147 -3.73 -6.93 -12.60
C GLN A 147 -4.95 -6.72 -13.51
N LYS A 148 -6.15 -6.61 -12.94
CA LYS A 148 -7.38 -6.34 -13.71
C LYS A 148 -7.33 -4.97 -14.39
N ILE A 149 -6.95 -3.93 -13.63
CA ILE A 149 -6.79 -2.56 -14.14
C ILE A 149 -5.72 -2.52 -15.22
N ALA A 150 -4.56 -3.14 -14.96
CA ALA A 150 -3.46 -3.22 -15.91
C ALA A 150 -3.90 -3.87 -17.23
N LYS A 151 -4.66 -4.98 -17.16
CA LYS A 151 -5.22 -5.64 -18.35
C LYS A 151 -6.22 -4.77 -19.12
N GLU A 152 -7.13 -4.11 -18.42
CA GLU A 152 -8.14 -3.21 -19.03
C GLU A 152 -7.49 -2.07 -19.82
N TYR A 153 -6.41 -1.52 -19.26
CA TYR A 153 -5.68 -0.41 -19.84
C TYR A 153 -4.47 -0.84 -20.67
N ASN A 154 -4.20 -2.13 -20.85
CA ASN A 154 -3.04 -2.66 -21.57
C ASN A 154 -1.70 -2.09 -21.06
N VAL A 155 -1.55 -2.06 -19.74
CA VAL A 155 -0.35 -1.65 -19.01
C VAL A 155 0.33 -2.91 -18.44
N GLU A 156 1.65 -2.95 -18.47
CA GLU A 156 2.40 -4.03 -17.80
C GLU A 156 2.39 -3.83 -16.28
N TYR A 157 2.05 -4.88 -15.54
CA TYR A 157 2.06 -4.89 -14.09
C TYR A 157 2.58 -6.22 -13.58
N THR A 158 3.68 -6.15 -12.82
CA THR A 158 4.27 -7.31 -12.16
C THR A 158 4.24 -7.05 -10.65
N PRO A 159 3.52 -7.88 -9.86
CA PRO A 159 3.58 -7.81 -8.41
C PRO A 159 5.01 -7.98 -7.93
N ASN A 160 5.50 -7.06 -7.09
CA ASN A 160 6.77 -7.28 -6.41
C ASN A 160 6.52 -8.25 -5.26
N ARG A 161 6.85 -9.53 -5.46
CA ARG A 161 6.76 -10.57 -4.43
C ARG A 161 8.17 -10.77 -3.87
N SER A 162 8.50 -10.02 -2.84
CA SER A 162 9.69 -10.23 -2.01
C SER A 162 9.39 -11.19 -0.87
#